data_AF-A0A951KX53-F1
#
_entry.id   AF-A0A951KX53-F1
#
_cell.length_a   1.000
_cell.length_b   1.000
_cell.length_c   1.000
_cell.angle_alpha   90.00
_cell.angle_beta   90.00
_cell.angle_gamma   90.00
#
_symmetry.space_group_name_H-M   'P 1'
#
loop_
_entity.id
_entity.type
_entity.pdbx_description
1 polymer ?
#
loop_
_entity_poly.entity_id
_entity_poly.type
_entity_poly.pdbx_seq_one_letter_code
_entity_poly.pdbx_strand_id
1 'polypeptide(L)'
;MAAIYYKACRPTEPATDFHTGTIKYEVGMRARPHKHEGVASICGPGVLHAADVPAMTLISGAWPCRLFEVTGRPIAGFDSCHEHKGGFEQLTVVRELDAHLALGPNGRYVAGIIERSKRLTRDEAKALRDAARDAARDAAWGAARDAAWGAARDAARDAAWGAARDAAWGAAWDAAWGAARDAAWGAAWGAIALLMRDLITPEQFDLLYGPWAAVVGSAEDMLAYYEQHRRDTGGEDGR
;
A
#
# COMPACT_ATOMS: atom_id res chain seq x y z
N MET A 1 7.75 47.43 -11.98
CA MET A 1 6.37 47.40 -11.44
C MET A 1 6.45 47.06 -9.96
N ALA A 2 5.62 47.65 -9.09
CA ALA A 2 5.58 47.25 -7.68
C ALA A 2 5.00 45.83 -7.57
N ALA A 3 5.51 45.02 -6.64
CA ALA A 3 4.99 43.68 -6.39
C ALA A 3 3.52 43.77 -5.92
N ILE A 4 2.68 42.90 -6.49
CA ILE A 4 1.24 42.80 -6.17
C ILE A 4 1.07 41.73 -5.09
N TYR A 5 0.24 42.06 -4.11
CA TYR A 5 -0.23 41.17 -3.06
C TYR A 5 -1.74 41.27 -2.94
N TYR A 6 -2.33 40.43 -2.10
CA TYR A 6 -3.76 40.28 -1.94
C TYR A 6 -4.16 40.41 -0.48
N LYS A 7 -5.23 41.14 -0.23
CA LYS A 7 -5.80 41.34 1.10
C LYS A 7 -7.28 40.98 1.09
N ALA A 8 -7.65 39.96 1.87
CA ALA A 8 -9.05 39.74 2.21
C ALA A 8 -9.43 40.57 3.45
N CYS A 9 -10.62 41.14 3.38
CA CYS A 9 -11.22 42.01 4.38
C CYS A 9 -12.63 41.54 4.71
N ARG A 10 -13.12 41.97 5.87
CA ARG A 10 -14.51 41.82 6.26
C ARG A 10 -15.42 42.49 5.21
N PRO A 11 -16.61 41.93 4.94
CA PRO A 11 -17.57 42.47 3.98
C PRO A 11 -18.38 43.62 4.59
N THR A 12 -17.69 44.59 5.19
CA THR A 12 -18.27 45.81 5.76
C THR A 12 -18.16 46.97 4.77
N GLU A 13 -18.88 48.05 5.05
CA GLU A 13 -18.77 49.31 4.32
C GLU A 13 -18.33 50.44 5.27
N PRO A 14 -17.07 50.93 5.17
CA PRO A 14 -16.00 50.43 4.30
C PRO A 14 -15.43 49.08 4.77
N ALA A 15 -14.69 48.38 3.90
CA ALA A 15 -14.08 47.09 4.24
C ALA A 15 -13.04 47.25 5.35
N THR A 16 -13.00 46.32 6.31
CA THR A 16 -12.02 46.34 7.41
C THR A 16 -11.21 45.06 7.51
N ASP A 17 -10.05 45.10 8.17
CA ASP A 17 -9.26 43.90 8.42
C ASP A 17 -10.01 42.85 9.27
N PHE A 18 -9.69 41.57 9.09
CA PHE A 18 -10.26 40.51 9.92
C PHE A 18 -9.83 40.57 11.37
N HIS A 19 -8.59 41.00 11.65
CA HIS A 19 -8.00 40.91 12.99
C HIS A 19 -8.66 41.88 13.98
N THR A 20 -8.67 43.17 13.67
CA THR A 20 -9.20 44.23 14.55
C THR A 20 -10.59 44.71 14.14
N GLY A 21 -10.95 44.57 12.86
CA GLY A 21 -12.20 45.12 12.33
C GLY A 21 -12.22 46.65 12.24
N THR A 22 -11.06 47.32 12.35
CA THR A 22 -10.97 48.77 12.45
C THR A 22 -10.07 49.41 11.39
N ILE A 23 -9.10 48.66 10.84
CA ILE A 23 -8.22 49.15 9.79
C ILE A 23 -8.99 49.05 8.47
N LYS A 24 -9.26 50.21 7.87
CA LYS A 24 -10.06 50.32 6.64
C LYS A 24 -9.24 50.04 5.38
N TYR A 25 -9.90 49.49 4.38
CA TYR A 25 -9.37 49.23 3.05
C TYR A 25 -10.37 49.71 2.01
N GLU A 26 -9.97 50.73 1.27
CA GLU A 26 -10.72 51.32 0.17
C GLU A 26 -9.76 51.56 -0.99
N VAL A 27 -10.25 51.45 -2.23
CA VAL A 27 -9.40 51.64 -3.43
C VAL A 27 -8.73 53.02 -3.39
N GLY A 28 -7.41 53.06 -3.55
CA GLY A 28 -6.59 54.27 -3.45
C GLY A 28 -6.08 54.58 -2.03
N MET A 29 -6.59 53.93 -0.98
CA MET A 29 -6.18 54.16 0.39
C MET A 29 -4.79 53.58 0.70
N ARG A 30 -4.04 54.26 1.57
CA ARG A 30 -2.83 53.73 2.22
C ARG A 30 -3.18 53.27 3.63
N ALA A 31 -3.40 51.98 3.81
CA ALA A 31 -3.65 51.39 5.11
C ALA A 31 -2.35 51.27 5.92
N ARG A 32 -2.44 51.50 7.23
CA ARG A 32 -1.34 51.34 8.19
C ARG A 32 -1.82 50.53 9.40
N PRO A 33 -0.95 49.74 10.05
CA PRO A 33 -1.30 49.02 11.26
C PRO A 33 -1.48 50.01 12.43
N HIS A 34 -2.16 49.57 13.48
CA HIS A 34 -2.16 50.29 14.74
C HIS A 34 -0.74 50.38 15.29
N LYS A 35 -0.45 51.48 16.00
CA LYS A 35 0.83 51.63 16.71
C LYS A 35 0.99 50.48 17.70
N HIS A 36 2.17 49.87 17.69
CA HIS A 36 2.53 48.81 18.61
C HIS A 36 3.96 49.04 19.10
N GLU A 37 4.18 48.93 20.41
CA GLU A 37 5.50 48.92 21.03
C GLU A 37 5.98 47.47 21.14
N GLY A 38 7.02 47.11 20.38
CA GLY A 38 7.55 45.74 20.34
C GLY A 38 8.22 45.39 19.00
N VAL A 39 8.83 44.20 18.93
CA VAL A 39 9.39 43.69 17.67
C VAL A 39 8.26 43.22 16.76
N ALA A 40 8.19 43.79 15.55
CA ALA A 40 7.24 43.38 14.53
C ALA A 40 7.45 41.91 14.18
N SER A 41 6.39 41.10 14.29
CA SER A 41 6.41 39.69 13.87
C SER A 41 5.26 39.42 12.91
N ILE A 42 5.49 38.53 11.95
CA ILE A 42 4.53 38.19 10.89
C ILE A 42 3.17 37.71 11.41
N CYS A 43 3.11 37.13 12.61
CA CYS A 43 1.87 36.66 13.24
C CYS A 43 1.52 37.45 14.51
N GLY A 44 2.15 38.62 14.72
CA GLY A 44 1.90 39.50 15.85
C GLY A 44 1.26 40.84 15.48
N PRO A 45 0.93 41.66 16.50
CA PRO A 45 0.44 43.02 16.30
C PRO A 45 1.49 43.94 15.66
N GLY A 46 1.07 45.10 15.19
CA GLY A 46 1.96 46.12 14.62
C GLY A 46 2.31 45.95 13.13
N VAL A 47 1.77 44.93 12.46
CA VAL A 47 1.92 44.73 11.01
C VAL A 47 0.58 44.45 10.34
N LEU A 48 0.46 44.85 9.07
CA LEU A 48 -0.63 44.42 8.19
C LEU A 48 -0.23 43.11 7.51
N HIS A 49 -1.20 42.24 7.25
CA HIS A 49 -0.96 40.99 6.51
C HIS A 49 -1.54 41.05 5.10
N ALA A 50 -0.78 40.60 4.11
CA ALA A 50 -1.23 40.32 2.75
C ALA A 50 -0.54 39.06 2.21
N ALA A 51 -1.14 38.43 1.20
CA ALA A 51 -0.61 37.22 0.57
C ALA A 51 -0.16 37.47 -0.87
N ASP A 52 0.75 36.67 -1.40
CA ASP A 52 1.15 36.69 -2.81
C ASP A 52 0.20 35.87 -3.71
N VAL A 53 -0.66 35.04 -3.10
CA VAL A 53 -1.70 34.27 -3.78
C VAL A 53 -3.08 34.60 -3.19
N PRO A 54 -4.11 34.90 -4.00
CA PRO A 54 -5.45 35.24 -3.48
C PRO A 54 -6.05 34.19 -2.56
N ALA A 55 -5.90 32.91 -2.91
CA ALA A 55 -6.41 31.77 -2.14
C ALA A 55 -5.81 31.66 -0.73
N MET A 56 -4.65 32.30 -0.48
CA MET A 56 -3.96 32.27 0.81
C MET A 56 -4.34 33.44 1.73
N THR A 57 -5.28 34.30 1.30
CA THR A 57 -5.75 35.45 2.08
C THR A 57 -6.76 35.14 3.18
N LEU A 58 -7.44 33.98 3.12
CA LEU A 58 -8.45 33.56 4.09
C LEU A 58 -7.90 32.66 5.21
N ILE A 59 -6.58 32.50 5.29
CA ILE A 59 -5.93 31.86 6.43
C ILE A 59 -6.18 32.77 7.65
N SER A 60 -7.01 32.28 8.59
CA SER A 60 -7.55 33.06 9.72
C SER A 60 -8.54 34.18 9.33
N GLY A 61 -9.11 34.13 8.11
CA GLY A 61 -10.23 34.97 7.65
C GLY A 61 -11.56 34.22 7.62
N ALA A 62 -12.60 34.86 7.08
CA ALA A 62 -13.91 34.24 6.90
C ALA A 62 -14.56 34.61 5.56
N TRP A 63 -15.38 33.71 5.02
CA TRP A 63 -16.27 33.97 3.89
C TRP A 63 -17.68 34.33 4.40
N PRO A 64 -18.40 35.30 3.79
CA PRO A 64 -17.98 36.14 2.67
C PRO A 64 -16.94 37.18 3.07
N CYS A 65 -16.11 37.59 2.10
CA CYS A 65 -15.09 38.61 2.27
C CYS A 65 -15.15 39.62 1.12
N ARG A 66 -14.47 40.76 1.28
CA ARG A 66 -14.02 41.61 0.16
C ARG A 66 -12.55 41.31 -0.10
N LEU A 67 -12.13 41.33 -1.36
CA LEU A 67 -10.77 40.97 -1.76
C LEU A 67 -10.15 42.12 -2.55
N PHE A 68 -8.93 42.50 -2.18
CA PHE A 68 -8.24 43.61 -2.81
C PHE A 68 -6.86 43.19 -3.31
N GLU A 69 -6.46 43.77 -4.44
CA GLU A 69 -5.04 43.89 -4.76
C GLU A 69 -4.43 45.05 -3.98
N VAL A 70 -3.27 44.79 -3.39
CA VAL A 70 -2.52 45.75 -2.61
C VAL A 70 -1.05 45.72 -3.03
N THR A 71 -0.37 46.84 -2.86
CA THR A 71 1.09 46.92 -3.04
C THR A 71 1.72 47.39 -1.73
N GLY A 72 2.92 46.92 -1.46
CA GLY A 72 3.67 47.25 -0.25
C GLY A 72 5.05 46.62 -0.27
N ARG A 73 5.91 47.04 0.66
CA ARG A 73 7.19 46.39 0.89
C ARG A 73 7.03 45.44 2.08
N PRO A 74 7.20 44.12 1.92
CA PRO A 74 7.15 43.22 3.05
C PRO A 74 8.35 43.47 3.97
N ILE A 75 8.10 43.41 5.27
CA ILE A 75 9.11 43.54 6.33
C ILE A 75 9.27 42.24 7.14
N ALA A 76 8.38 41.27 6.92
CA ALA A 76 8.40 39.95 7.55
C ALA A 76 7.60 38.95 6.69
N GLY A 77 7.80 37.64 6.94
CA GLY A 77 7.11 36.56 6.24
C GLY A 77 7.71 36.27 4.86
N PHE A 78 6.98 35.49 4.04
CA PHE A 78 7.50 34.86 2.83
C PHE A 78 8.76 34.01 3.11
N ASP A 79 8.72 33.32 4.25
CA ASP A 79 9.74 32.38 4.72
C ASP A 79 9.17 30.94 4.75
N SER A 80 9.99 29.96 5.15
CA SER A 80 9.56 28.55 5.20
C SER A 80 8.37 28.28 6.11
N CYS A 81 8.08 29.16 7.08
CA CYS A 81 6.96 29.03 7.99
C CYS A 81 5.71 29.81 7.51
N HIS A 82 5.90 30.77 6.59
CA HIS A 82 4.88 31.70 6.10
C HIS A 82 5.03 31.93 4.59
N GLU A 83 5.09 30.85 3.81
CA GLU A 83 5.46 30.86 2.39
C GLU A 83 4.69 31.89 1.57
N HIS A 84 3.39 32.04 1.84
CA HIS A 84 2.49 32.92 1.09
C HIS A 84 1.98 34.13 1.89
N LYS A 85 2.59 34.45 3.04
CA LYS A 85 2.09 35.50 3.93
C LYS A 85 3.20 36.48 4.25
N GLY A 86 2.94 37.76 3.96
CA GLY A 86 3.83 38.88 4.26
C GLY A 86 3.25 39.82 5.32
N GLY A 87 4.15 40.45 6.08
CA GLY A 87 3.89 41.50 7.05
C GLY A 87 4.32 42.85 6.49
N PHE A 88 3.49 43.88 6.64
CA PHE A 88 3.67 45.19 6.00
C PHE A 88 3.39 46.33 6.98
N GLU A 89 4.21 47.38 6.96
CA GLU A 89 3.94 48.63 7.70
C GLU A 89 2.95 49.55 6.98
N GLN A 90 2.80 49.34 5.67
CA GLN A 90 1.86 50.06 4.84
C GLN A 90 1.45 49.22 3.63
N LEU A 91 0.16 49.23 3.33
CA LEU A 91 -0.39 48.69 2.10
C LEU A 91 -1.10 49.80 1.33
N THR A 92 -0.87 49.89 0.03
CA THR A 92 -1.64 50.75 -0.88
C THR A 92 -2.65 49.88 -1.61
N VAL A 93 -3.94 50.18 -1.46
CA VAL A 93 -5.04 49.43 -2.09
C VAL A 93 -5.16 49.85 -3.55
N VAL A 94 -4.98 48.90 -4.46
CA VAL A 94 -4.92 49.14 -5.91
C VAL A 94 -6.29 49.04 -6.54
N ARG A 95 -6.99 47.93 -6.31
CA ARG A 95 -8.34 47.66 -6.84
C ARG A 95 -9.02 46.56 -6.04
N GLU A 96 -10.34 46.53 -6.12
CA GLU A 96 -11.14 45.40 -5.63
C GLU A 96 -11.20 44.29 -6.69
N LEU A 97 -11.24 43.05 -6.22
CA LEU A 97 -11.34 41.83 -7.01
C LEU A 97 -12.64 41.10 -6.69
N ASP A 98 -13.03 40.19 -7.58
CA ASP A 98 -14.06 39.22 -7.26
C ASP A 98 -13.64 38.37 -6.05
N ALA A 99 -14.44 38.44 -4.97
CA ALA A 99 -14.11 37.79 -3.71
C ALA A 99 -13.90 36.28 -3.84
N HIS A 100 -14.58 35.61 -4.78
CA HIS A 100 -14.48 34.17 -4.97
C HIS A 100 -13.06 33.70 -5.30
N LEU A 101 -12.18 34.57 -5.80
CA LEU A 101 -10.77 34.23 -6.03
C LEU A 101 -10.03 33.88 -4.73
N ALA A 102 -10.51 34.36 -3.58
CA ALA A 102 -9.99 33.98 -2.26
C ALA A 102 -10.30 32.51 -1.89
N LEU A 103 -11.20 31.84 -2.61
CA LEU A 103 -11.53 30.42 -2.45
C LEU A 103 -10.78 29.53 -3.47
N GLY A 104 -9.82 30.09 -4.21
CA GLY A 104 -9.00 29.36 -5.18
C GLY A 104 -9.58 29.29 -6.60
N PRO A 105 -8.96 28.52 -7.51
CA PRO A 105 -9.30 28.48 -8.94
C PRO A 105 -10.76 28.09 -9.22
N ASN A 106 -11.33 27.23 -8.39
CA ASN A 106 -12.74 26.81 -8.47
C ASN A 106 -13.67 27.66 -7.58
N GLY A 107 -13.19 28.79 -7.08
CA GLY A 107 -13.84 29.54 -6.01
C GLY A 107 -15.26 29.99 -6.32
N ARG A 108 -15.60 30.25 -7.60
CA ARG A 108 -16.98 30.56 -8.02
C ARG A 108 -17.95 29.41 -7.71
N TYR A 109 -17.51 28.16 -7.89
CA TYR A 109 -18.31 26.97 -7.60
C TYR A 109 -18.40 26.72 -6.10
N VAL A 110 -17.29 26.92 -5.37
CA VAL A 110 -17.27 26.82 -3.90
C VAL A 110 -18.23 27.83 -3.29
N ALA A 111 -18.15 29.09 -3.71
CA ALA A 111 -19.08 30.15 -3.30
C ALA A 111 -20.53 29.77 -3.62
N GLY A 112 -20.79 29.23 -4.81
CA GLY A 112 -22.12 28.73 -5.19
C GLY A 112 -22.64 27.64 -4.27
N ILE A 113 -21.80 26.67 -3.91
CA ILE A 113 -22.18 25.61 -2.95
C ILE A 113 -22.46 26.21 -1.57
N ILE A 114 -21.58 27.07 -1.03
CA ILE A 114 -21.78 27.71 0.26
C ILE A 114 -23.13 28.47 0.29
N GLU A 115 -23.40 29.25 -0.76
CA GLU A 115 -24.65 29.99 -0.89
C GLU A 115 -25.87 29.07 -1.04
N ARG A 116 -25.74 27.97 -1.78
CA ARG A 116 -26.82 26.99 -1.91
C ARG A 116 -27.07 26.23 -0.62
N SER A 117 -26.02 25.91 0.14
CA SER A 117 -26.08 25.23 1.42
C SER A 117 -26.85 26.01 2.47
N LYS A 118 -26.73 27.35 2.48
CA LYS A 118 -27.52 28.23 3.36
C LYS A 118 -29.04 28.16 3.11
N ARG A 119 -29.45 27.66 1.95
CA ARG A 119 -30.85 27.61 1.48
C ARG A 119 -31.36 26.18 1.30
N LEU A 120 -30.66 25.17 1.83
CA LEU A 120 -31.10 23.77 1.72
C LEU A 120 -32.44 23.57 2.43
N THR A 121 -33.36 22.91 1.74
CA THR A 121 -34.56 22.41 2.39
C THR A 121 -34.24 21.18 3.25
N ARG A 122 -35.14 20.83 4.16
CA ARG A 122 -35.00 19.61 4.98
C ARG A 122 -34.94 18.36 4.10
N ASP A 123 -35.72 18.33 3.03
CA ASP A 123 -35.77 17.19 2.11
C ASP A 123 -34.49 17.06 1.30
N GLU A 124 -33.90 18.16 0.84
CA GLU A 124 -32.61 18.17 0.15
C GLU A 124 -31.48 17.72 1.08
N ALA A 125 -31.45 18.22 2.31
CA ALA A 125 -30.47 17.79 3.31
C ALA A 125 -30.63 16.29 3.65
N LYS A 126 -31.87 15.79 3.70
CA LYS A 126 -32.16 14.36 3.86
C LYS A 126 -31.65 13.55 2.66
N ALA A 127 -31.94 13.99 1.44
CA ALA A 127 -31.49 13.32 0.22
C ALA A 127 -29.96 13.25 0.14
N LEU A 128 -29.25 14.34 0.46
CA LEU A 128 -27.78 14.35 0.50
C LEU A 128 -27.22 13.33 1.51
N ARG A 129 -27.78 13.28 2.71
CA ARG A 129 -27.35 12.33 3.74
C ARG A 129 -27.63 10.89 3.35
N ASP A 130 -28.80 10.64 2.78
CA ASP A 130 -29.20 9.28 2.40
C ASP A 130 -28.33 8.78 1.22
N ALA A 131 -28.08 9.63 0.22
CA ALA A 131 -27.13 9.35 -0.86
C ALA A 131 -25.70 9.07 -0.35
N ALA A 132 -25.20 9.87 0.60
CA ALA A 132 -23.89 9.65 1.20
C ALA A 132 -23.83 8.32 1.97
N ARG A 133 -24.91 7.95 2.67
CA ARG A 133 -25.00 6.68 3.40
C ARG A 133 -25.03 5.48 2.45
N ASP A 134 -25.77 5.58 1.35
CA ASP A 134 -25.86 4.50 0.37
C ASP A 134 -24.52 4.29 -0.33
N ALA A 135 -23.84 5.38 -0.75
CA ALA A 135 -22.49 5.28 -1.29
C ALA A 135 -21.49 4.62 -0.31
N ALA A 136 -21.56 4.97 0.98
CA ALA A 136 -20.70 4.35 2.00
C ALA A 136 -21.02 2.86 2.20
N ARG A 137 -22.31 2.49 2.17
CA ARG A 137 -22.73 1.08 2.26
C ARG A 137 -22.25 0.29 1.06
N ASP A 138 -22.43 0.81 -0.15
CA ASP A 138 -22.03 0.14 -1.38
C ASP A 138 -20.52 -0.11 -1.39
N ALA A 139 -19.72 0.88 -0.98
CA ALA A 139 -18.28 0.73 -0.84
C ALA A 139 -17.91 -0.36 0.19
N ALA A 140 -18.56 -0.37 1.36
CA ALA A 140 -18.31 -1.36 2.40
C ALA A 140 -18.70 -2.78 1.94
N TRP A 141 -19.85 -2.93 1.28
CA TRP A 141 -20.32 -4.21 0.75
C TRP A 141 -19.43 -4.72 -0.37
N GLY A 142 -18.97 -3.85 -1.27
CA GLY A 142 -18.00 -4.19 -2.32
C GLY A 142 -16.72 -4.74 -1.72
N ALA A 143 -16.09 -4.00 -0.80
CA ALA A 143 -14.87 -4.42 -0.13
C ALA A 143 -15.03 -5.76 0.62
N ALA A 144 -16.14 -5.93 1.35
CA ALA A 144 -16.42 -7.17 2.08
C ALA A 144 -16.59 -8.37 1.14
N ARG A 145 -17.29 -8.18 0.00
CA ARG A 145 -17.46 -9.23 -1.01
C ARG A 145 -16.14 -9.59 -1.64
N ASP A 146 -15.33 -8.62 -2.05
CA ASP A 146 -14.04 -8.87 -2.68
C ASP A 146 -13.11 -9.64 -1.74
N ALA A 147 -13.06 -9.26 -0.47
CA ALA A 147 -12.28 -9.98 0.55
C ALA A 147 -12.77 -11.42 0.73
N ALA A 148 -14.09 -11.63 0.83
CA ALA A 148 -14.67 -12.96 0.98
C ALA A 148 -14.39 -13.85 -0.25
N TRP A 149 -14.54 -13.31 -1.46
CA TRP A 149 -14.23 -14.03 -2.71
C TRP A 149 -12.75 -14.34 -2.85
N GLY A 150 -11.87 -13.41 -2.47
CA GLY A 150 -10.42 -13.63 -2.43
C GLY A 150 -10.06 -14.79 -1.49
N ALA A 151 -10.51 -14.72 -0.24
CA ALA A 151 -10.26 -15.77 0.75
C ALA A 151 -10.80 -17.14 0.32
N ALA A 152 -12.01 -17.20 -0.23
CA ALA A 152 -12.59 -18.44 -0.73
C ALA A 152 -11.78 -19.04 -1.90
N ARG A 153 -11.31 -18.21 -2.83
CA ARG A 153 -10.49 -18.65 -3.96
C ARG A 153 -9.12 -19.15 -3.53
N ASP A 154 -8.50 -18.48 -2.57
CA ASP A 154 -7.19 -18.88 -2.06
C ASP A 154 -7.30 -20.19 -1.28
N ALA A 155 -8.30 -20.32 -0.40
CA ALA A 155 -8.56 -21.58 0.30
C ALA A 155 -8.85 -22.75 -0.65
N ALA A 156 -9.64 -22.52 -1.71
CA ALA A 156 -9.90 -23.54 -2.72
C ALA A 156 -8.63 -23.93 -3.50
N ARG A 157 -7.77 -22.96 -3.82
CA ARG A 157 -6.50 -23.20 -4.50
C ARG A 157 -5.56 -24.01 -3.61
N ASP A 158 -5.40 -23.60 -2.36
CA ASP A 158 -4.52 -24.28 -1.40
C ASP A 158 -4.97 -25.73 -1.17
N ALA A 159 -6.28 -25.96 -1.02
CA ALA A 159 -6.84 -27.31 -0.90
C ALA A 159 -6.56 -28.16 -2.14
N ALA A 160 -6.75 -27.61 -3.34
CA ALA A 160 -6.48 -28.32 -4.59
C ALA A 160 -5.00 -28.67 -4.76
N TRP A 161 -4.09 -27.74 -4.45
CA TRP A 161 -2.64 -27.98 -4.50
C TRP A 161 -2.18 -28.99 -3.45
N GLY A 162 -2.70 -28.90 -2.22
CA GLY A 162 -2.43 -29.85 -1.15
C GLY A 162 -2.83 -31.27 -1.58
N ALA A 163 -4.07 -31.45 -2.03
CA ALA A 163 -4.57 -32.75 -2.49
C ALA A 163 -3.76 -33.31 -3.66
N ALA A 164 -3.42 -32.49 -4.65
CA ALA A 164 -2.61 -32.92 -5.79
C ALA A 164 -1.20 -33.36 -5.39
N ARG A 165 -0.55 -32.60 -4.49
CA ARG A 165 0.79 -32.91 -3.98
C ARG A 165 0.79 -34.19 -3.15
N ASP A 166 -0.17 -34.34 -2.25
CA ASP A 166 -0.26 -35.50 -1.38
C ASP A 166 -0.53 -36.78 -2.19
N ALA A 167 -1.40 -36.71 -3.20
CA ALA A 167 -1.64 -37.82 -4.12
C ALA A 167 -0.39 -38.18 -4.94
N ALA A 168 0.32 -37.18 -5.47
CA ALA A 168 1.55 -37.40 -6.22
C ALA A 168 2.66 -38.02 -5.36
N TRP A 169 2.82 -37.54 -4.12
CA TRP A 169 3.82 -38.05 -3.19
C TRP A 169 3.50 -39.46 -2.70
N GLY A 170 2.22 -39.73 -2.37
CA GLY A 170 1.76 -41.07 -2.00
C GLY A 170 2.02 -42.08 -3.11
N ALA A 171 1.63 -41.75 -4.35
CA ALA A 171 1.87 -42.62 -5.50
C ALA A 171 3.37 -42.88 -5.75
N ALA A 172 4.21 -41.85 -5.64
CA ALA A 172 5.66 -42.00 -5.82
C ALA A 172 6.28 -42.85 -4.71
N TRP A 173 5.85 -42.67 -3.45
CA TRP A 173 6.32 -43.42 -2.30
C TRP A 173 5.91 -44.89 -2.38
N ASP A 174 4.64 -45.16 -2.67
CA ASP A 174 4.12 -46.53 -2.80
C ASP A 174 4.83 -47.29 -3.94
N ALA A 175 5.07 -46.63 -5.07
CA ALA A 175 5.82 -47.22 -6.18
C ALA A 175 7.27 -47.53 -5.79
N ALA A 176 7.96 -46.59 -5.14
CA ALA A 176 9.34 -46.78 -4.71
C ALA A 176 9.48 -47.90 -3.68
N TRP A 177 8.60 -47.94 -2.68
CA TRP A 177 8.60 -48.99 -1.65
C TRP A 177 8.17 -50.35 -2.17
N GLY A 178 7.17 -50.39 -3.05
CA GLY A 178 6.77 -51.62 -3.74
C GLY A 178 7.96 -52.22 -4.49
N ALA A 179 8.62 -51.42 -5.33
CA ALA A 179 9.80 -51.85 -6.08
C ALA A 179 10.94 -52.32 -5.17
N ALA A 180 11.24 -51.58 -4.09
CA ALA A 180 12.29 -51.96 -3.14
C ALA A 180 11.98 -53.27 -2.41
N ARG A 181 10.71 -53.47 -1.98
CA ARG A 181 10.29 -54.68 -1.28
C ARG A 181 10.30 -55.90 -2.21
N ASP A 182 9.83 -55.74 -3.43
CA ASP A 182 9.82 -56.83 -4.42
C ASP A 182 11.25 -57.24 -4.77
N ALA A 183 12.16 -56.28 -4.94
CA ALA A 183 13.58 -56.56 -5.12
C ALA A 183 14.20 -57.30 -3.92
N ALA A 184 13.90 -56.87 -2.69
CA ALA A 184 14.39 -57.52 -1.47
C ALA A 184 13.85 -58.95 -1.31
N TRP A 185 12.56 -59.17 -1.59
CA TRP A 185 11.94 -60.49 -1.53
C TRP A 185 12.50 -61.42 -2.59
N GLY A 186 12.67 -60.92 -3.81
CA GLY A 186 13.37 -61.64 -4.86
C GLY A 186 14.76 -62.06 -4.38
N ALA A 187 15.56 -61.13 -3.86
CA ALA A 187 16.92 -61.39 -3.41
C ALA A 187 16.96 -62.46 -2.31
N ALA A 188 16.00 -62.43 -1.38
CA ALA A 188 15.85 -63.47 -0.36
C ALA A 188 15.58 -64.86 -0.97
N TRP A 189 14.70 -64.95 -1.98
CA TRP A 189 14.46 -66.22 -2.69
C TRP A 189 15.66 -66.72 -3.45
N GLY A 190 16.40 -65.83 -4.13
CA GLY A 190 17.66 -66.18 -4.79
C GLY A 190 18.69 -66.73 -3.79
N ALA A 191 18.81 -66.11 -2.62
CA ALA A 191 19.67 -66.58 -1.55
C ALA A 191 19.23 -67.95 -0.98
N ILE A 192 17.93 -68.17 -0.78
CA ILE A 192 17.39 -69.47 -0.34
C ILE A 192 17.69 -70.57 -1.36
N ALA A 193 17.54 -70.27 -2.66
CA ALA A 193 17.87 -71.22 -3.72
C ALA A 193 19.34 -71.66 -3.64
N LEU A 194 20.26 -70.70 -3.46
CA LEU A 194 21.68 -70.97 -3.26
C LEU A 194 21.96 -71.79 -1.98
N LEU A 195 21.29 -71.48 -0.87
CA LEU A 195 21.43 -72.22 0.39
C LEU A 195 20.98 -73.68 0.27
N MET A 196 19.94 -73.95 -0.52
CA MET A 196 19.37 -75.28 -0.69
C MET A 196 19.97 -76.06 -1.86
N ARG A 197 20.91 -75.47 -2.62
CA ARG A 197 21.46 -76.03 -3.87
C ARG A 197 21.85 -77.50 -3.77
N ASP A 198 22.54 -77.89 -2.70
CA ASP A 198 23.05 -79.25 -2.50
C ASP A 198 22.01 -80.25 -1.98
N LEU A 199 20.81 -79.77 -1.66
CA LEU A 199 19.72 -80.55 -1.07
C LEU A 199 18.57 -80.80 -2.06
N ILE A 200 18.61 -80.20 -3.24
CA ILE A 200 17.55 -80.24 -4.26
C ILE A 200 18.10 -80.72 -5.61
N THR A 201 17.21 -81.08 -6.55
CA THR A 201 17.67 -81.51 -7.88
C THR A 201 18.11 -80.31 -8.73
N PRO A 202 18.98 -80.51 -9.74
CA PRO A 202 19.38 -79.43 -10.65
C PRO A 202 18.21 -78.70 -11.30
N GLU A 203 17.16 -79.42 -11.72
CA GLU A 203 15.96 -78.82 -12.32
C GLU A 203 15.18 -77.96 -11.33
N GLN A 204 15.15 -78.36 -10.05
CA GLN A 204 14.52 -77.59 -8.98
C GLN A 204 15.35 -76.34 -8.64
N PHE A 205 16.68 -76.45 -8.65
CA PHE A 205 17.57 -75.31 -8.47
C PHE A 205 17.45 -74.31 -9.62
N ASP A 206 17.46 -74.77 -10.87
CA ASP A 206 17.31 -73.91 -12.05
C ASP A 206 15.95 -73.20 -12.08
N LEU A 207 14.89 -73.84 -11.59
CA LEU A 207 13.58 -73.19 -11.45
C LEU A 207 13.62 -72.04 -10.44
N LEU A 208 14.35 -72.20 -9.32
CA LEU A 208 14.40 -71.21 -8.23
C LEU A 208 15.45 -70.11 -8.46
N TYR A 209 16.62 -70.46 -9.01
CA TYR A 209 17.75 -69.55 -9.22
C TYR A 209 17.90 -69.09 -10.66
N GLY A 210 17.32 -69.78 -11.65
CA GLY A 210 17.40 -69.41 -13.07
C GLY A 210 17.08 -67.94 -13.37
N PRO A 211 16.02 -67.34 -12.77
CA PRO A 211 15.75 -65.91 -12.93
C PRO A 211 16.89 -65.01 -12.41
N TRP A 212 17.60 -65.41 -11.35
CA TRP A 212 18.78 -64.72 -10.83
C TRP A 212 19.98 -64.93 -11.75
N ALA A 213 20.22 -66.17 -12.18
CA ALA A 213 21.32 -66.50 -13.10
C ALA A 213 21.29 -65.66 -14.39
N ALA A 214 20.09 -65.37 -14.91
CA ALA A 214 19.89 -64.55 -16.09
C ALA A 214 20.24 -63.05 -15.88
N VAL A 215 20.17 -62.54 -14.66
CA VAL A 215 20.34 -61.10 -14.35
C VAL A 215 21.68 -60.82 -13.71
N VAL A 216 22.06 -61.61 -12.71
CA VAL A 216 23.28 -61.38 -11.91
C VAL A 216 24.41 -62.36 -12.25
N GLY A 217 24.14 -63.45 -12.98
CA GLY A 217 25.11 -64.49 -13.31
C GLY A 217 24.95 -65.74 -12.45
N SER A 218 25.68 -66.80 -12.82
CA SER A 218 25.59 -68.11 -12.18
C SER A 218 25.99 -68.10 -10.70
N ALA A 219 25.71 -69.18 -9.98
CA ALA A 219 26.14 -69.34 -8.59
C ALA A 219 27.68 -69.26 -8.47
N GLU A 220 28.39 -69.78 -9.46
CA GLU A 220 29.85 -69.69 -9.58
C GLU A 220 30.31 -68.25 -9.78
N ASP A 221 29.60 -67.46 -10.59
CA ASP A 221 29.90 -66.04 -10.79
C ASP A 221 29.70 -65.24 -9.50
N MET A 222 28.65 -65.55 -8.71
CA MET A 222 28.41 -64.92 -7.41
C MET A 222 29.51 -65.25 -6.40
N LEU A 223 30.01 -66.48 -6.38
CA LEU A 223 31.12 -66.88 -5.53
C LEU A 223 32.40 -66.12 -5.93
N ALA A 224 32.71 -66.07 -7.23
CA ALA A 224 33.87 -65.34 -7.74
C ALA A 224 33.79 -63.84 -7.39
N TYR A 225 32.60 -63.24 -7.53
CA TYR A 225 32.33 -61.88 -7.13
C TYR A 225 32.55 -61.67 -5.62
N TYR A 226 31.99 -62.52 -4.76
CA TYR A 226 32.16 -62.42 -3.31
C TYR A 226 33.61 -62.56 -2.89
N GLU A 227 34.35 -63.52 -3.45
CA GLU A 227 35.76 -63.72 -3.14
C GLU A 227 36.62 -62.52 -3.53
N GLN A 228 36.36 -61.94 -4.71
CA GLN A 228 37.02 -60.73 -5.16
C GLN A 228 36.67 -59.54 -4.24
N HIS A 229 35.38 -59.32 -3.97
CA HIS A 229 34.92 -58.24 -3.11
C HIS A 229 35.46 -58.34 -1.69
N ARG A 230 35.55 -59.55 -1.12
CA ARG A 230 36.15 -59.81 0.20
C ARG A 230 37.65 -59.52 0.22
N ARG A 231 38.39 -59.80 -0.86
CA ARG A 231 39.82 -59.42 -0.97
C ARG A 231 39.97 -57.90 -0.99
N ASP A 232 39.08 -57.20 -1.68
CA ASP A 232 39.14 -55.75 -1.84
C ASP A 232 38.68 -54.99 -0.58
N THR A 233 37.82 -55.58 0.26
CA THR A 233 37.27 -54.96 1.48
C THR A 233 37.89 -55.48 2.79
N GLY A 234 38.50 -56.67 2.79
CA GLY A 234 39.10 -57.31 3.97
C GLY A 234 40.57 -56.95 4.23
N GLY A 235 41.05 -55.84 3.66
CA GLY A 235 42.44 -55.37 3.77
C GLY A 235 42.76 -54.51 4.99
N GLU A 236 41.85 -54.34 5.97
CA GLU A 236 42.09 -53.49 7.16
C GLU A 236 42.20 -54.21 8.50
N ASP A 237 41.99 -55.53 8.63
CA ASP A 237 42.25 -56.23 9.89
C ASP A 237 43.28 -57.35 9.71
N GLY A 238 44.54 -57.00 9.99
CA GLY A 238 45.70 -57.87 9.91
C GLY A 238 46.98 -57.27 10.48
N ARG A 239 46.95 -56.80 11.74
CA ARG A 239 48.10 -56.83 12.67
C ARG A 239 47.64 -57.28 14.05
#